data_AF-A0A7X7XBQ0-F1
#
_entry.id   AF-A0A7X7XBQ0-F1
#
_cell.length_a   1.000
_cell.length_b   1.000
_cell.length_c   1.000
_cell.angle_alpha   90.00
_cell.angle_beta   90.00
_cell.angle_gamma   90.00
#
_symmetry.space_group_name_H-M   'P 1'
#
loop_
_entity.id
_entity.type
_entity.pdbx_description
1 polymer ?
#
loop_
_entity_poly.entity_id
_entity_poly.type
_entity_poly.pdbx_seq_one_letter_code
_entity_poly.pdbx_strand_id
1 'polypeptide(L)'
;MERIDSVLWDEWVNSISPDKKENDAECSGIIEGIFVARKMDHVVLSSLRLWVFRRLYAIWKYTRWSDVNFSSYMRVPKSKKGRVKLILPFELYEDISRSSRTSWAWLRGVFGSCGSIFWPKNGYHLTFRVKNKQLCDNITGFLNSRGIKNNYRHRSGNYEIQVRNHEAIVTILAGMDLMKTSLMIEEKGIIRSVKSRVNMQVNCDTSNIKKSLQAAEKQLHISKLLVKTGLIDDLPVHFKDLVFTRLNYPSATLREIGQLLPKPVSKSTVEYRWNKLENMINSLFDGGTNILQAKS
;
A
#
# COMPACT_ATOMS: atom_id res chain seq x y z
N MET A 1 18.45 1.67 15.71
CA MET A 1 18.03 1.58 14.29
C MET A 1 17.69 2.98 13.82
N GLU A 2 18.41 3.52 12.84
CA GLU A 2 18.14 4.86 12.30
C GLU A 2 16.70 4.94 11.77
N ARG A 3 16.05 6.10 11.98
CA ARG A 3 14.74 6.34 11.38
C ARG A 3 14.92 6.65 9.90
N ILE A 4 14.10 6.03 9.04
CA ILE A 4 14.26 6.12 7.58
C ILE A 4 14.08 7.55 7.08
N ASP A 5 13.23 8.34 7.72
CA ASP A 5 13.06 9.77 7.43
C ASP A 5 14.36 10.56 7.61
N SER A 6 15.15 10.23 8.65
CA SER A 6 16.39 10.91 8.96
C SER A 6 17.45 10.56 7.91
N VAL A 7 17.55 9.28 7.54
CA VAL A 7 18.46 8.81 6.48
C VAL A 7 18.09 9.39 5.13
N LEU A 8 16.80 9.40 4.78
CA LEU A 8 16.29 9.94 3.53
C LEU A 8 16.74 11.38 3.32
N TRP A 9 16.54 12.22 4.34
CA TRP A 9 16.85 13.64 4.22
C TRP A 9 18.33 13.94 4.34
N ASP A 10 19.08 13.15 5.11
CA ASP A 10 20.54 13.25 5.15
C ASP A 10 21.16 12.88 3.79
N GLU A 11 20.75 11.74 3.23
CA GLU A 11 21.20 11.28 1.91
C GLU A 11 20.83 12.26 0.80
N TRP A 12 19.60 12.77 0.80
CA TRP A 12 19.16 13.75 -0.19
C TRP A 12 19.91 15.08 -0.11
N VAL A 13 20.29 15.54 1.08
CA VAL A 13 21.05 16.79 1.24
C VAL A 13 22.50 16.63 0.76
N ASN A 14 23.10 15.46 0.98
CA ASN A 14 24.54 15.26 0.82
C ASN A 14 24.97 14.67 -0.54
N SER A 15 24.06 14.12 -1.36
CA SER A 15 24.41 13.51 -2.65
C SER A 15 24.86 14.55 -3.69
N ILE A 16 25.97 14.42 -4.41
CA ILE A 16 26.35 15.41 -5.44
C ILE A 16 26.58 14.68 -6.75
N SER A 17 25.97 15.16 -7.83
CA SER A 17 26.26 14.62 -9.16
C SER A 17 27.53 15.24 -9.72
N PRO A 18 28.46 14.45 -10.29
CA PRO A 18 29.59 14.99 -11.04
C PRO A 18 29.15 15.61 -12.38
N ASP A 19 27.96 15.26 -12.90
CA ASP A 19 27.43 15.86 -14.12
C ASP A 19 26.72 17.19 -13.83
N LYS A 20 27.28 18.25 -14.42
CA LYS A 20 26.77 19.62 -14.35
C LYS A 20 25.30 19.72 -14.80
N LYS A 21 24.90 18.97 -15.85
CA LYS A 21 23.52 18.99 -16.36
C LYS A 21 22.51 18.39 -15.38
N GLU A 22 22.92 17.38 -14.61
CA GLU A 22 22.06 16.80 -13.58
C GLU A 22 21.89 17.78 -12.41
N ASN A 23 22.94 18.53 -12.03
CA ASN A 23 22.81 19.58 -11.02
C ASN A 23 21.92 20.74 -11.50
N ASP A 24 22.03 21.13 -12.77
CA ASP A 24 21.16 22.15 -13.38
C ASP A 24 19.68 21.71 -13.36
N ALA A 25 19.42 20.45 -13.75
CA ALA A 25 18.09 19.84 -13.72
C ALA A 25 17.51 19.75 -12.30
N GLU A 26 18.34 19.40 -11.31
CA GLU A 26 17.95 19.38 -9.90
C GLU A 26 17.59 20.76 -9.38
N CYS A 27 18.38 21.79 -9.69
CA CYS A 27 18.04 23.19 -9.38
C CYS A 27 16.67 23.56 -9.96
N SER A 28 16.40 23.21 -11.22
CA SER A 28 15.08 23.43 -11.86
C SER A 28 13.95 22.73 -11.11
N GLY A 29 14.14 21.44 -10.78
CA GLY A 29 13.14 20.68 -10.02
C GLY A 29 12.85 21.28 -8.65
N ILE A 30 13.89 21.79 -7.98
CA ILE A 30 13.75 22.48 -6.70
C ILE A 30 12.90 23.74 -6.85
N ILE A 31 13.25 24.64 -7.78
CA ILE A 31 12.56 25.93 -7.89
C ILE A 31 11.11 25.77 -8.36
N GLU A 32 10.81 24.75 -9.17
CA GLU A 32 9.45 24.39 -9.57
C GLU A 32 8.61 23.85 -8.40
N GLY A 33 9.26 23.13 -7.47
CA GLY A 33 8.60 22.47 -6.34
C GLY A 33 8.34 23.37 -5.11
N ILE A 34 8.85 24.60 -5.09
CA ILE A 34 8.66 25.56 -3.98
C ILE A 34 7.66 26.67 -4.34
N PHE A 35 7.32 27.53 -3.37
CA PHE A 35 6.38 28.63 -3.63
C PHE A 35 7.06 29.73 -4.45
N VAL A 36 6.44 30.08 -5.57
CA VAL A 36 6.92 31.11 -6.51
C VAL A 36 5.96 32.31 -6.48
N ALA A 37 6.49 33.52 -6.26
CA ALA A 37 5.77 34.77 -6.46
C ALA A 37 6.53 35.65 -7.47
N ARG A 38 5.93 35.90 -8.63
CA ARG A 38 6.49 36.78 -9.65
C ARG A 38 6.22 38.25 -9.29
N LYS A 39 7.23 39.10 -9.44
CA LYS A 39 7.19 40.57 -9.32
C LYS A 39 7.57 41.18 -10.68
N MET A 40 7.58 42.51 -10.78
CA MET A 40 7.86 43.19 -12.06
C MET A 40 9.23 42.86 -12.63
N ASP A 41 10.27 42.81 -11.80
CA ASP A 41 11.68 42.68 -12.18
C ASP A 41 12.37 41.43 -11.61
N HIS A 42 11.71 40.72 -10.70
CA HIS A 42 12.30 39.57 -10.01
C HIS A 42 11.27 38.51 -9.62
N VAL A 43 11.77 37.35 -9.21
CA VAL A 43 10.97 36.24 -8.68
C VAL A 43 11.36 35.97 -7.24
N VAL A 44 10.36 35.88 -6.37
CA VAL A 44 10.54 35.51 -4.96
C VAL A 44 10.15 34.06 -4.78
N LEU A 45 11.14 33.23 -4.46
CA LEU A 45 10.99 31.82 -4.13
C LEU A 45 11.01 31.64 -2.62
N SER A 46 10.12 30.82 -2.07
CA SER A 46 10.10 30.54 -0.63
C SER A 46 9.67 29.12 -0.29
N SER A 47 10.20 28.56 0.80
CA SER A 47 9.81 27.25 1.32
C SER A 47 9.91 27.23 2.85
N LEU A 48 9.11 26.35 3.46
CA LEU A 48 9.25 25.98 4.88
C LEU A 48 10.34 24.91 5.08
N ARG A 49 10.78 24.25 4.01
CA ARG A 49 11.80 23.20 4.03
C ARG A 49 13.18 23.82 3.92
N LEU A 50 13.84 24.06 5.05
CA LEU A 50 15.16 24.72 5.08
C LEU A 50 16.25 23.94 4.33
N TRP A 51 16.16 22.60 4.32
CA TRP A 51 17.11 21.74 3.60
C TRP A 51 17.13 22.01 2.09
N VAL A 52 16.04 22.52 1.51
CA VAL A 52 15.98 22.87 0.10
C VAL A 52 16.96 24.00 -0.25
N PHE A 53 17.05 25.03 0.61
CA PHE A 53 18.01 26.13 0.39
C PHE A 53 19.45 25.69 0.64
N ARG A 54 19.66 24.82 1.64
CA ARG A 54 20.98 24.19 1.88
C ARG A 54 21.43 23.38 0.66
N ARG A 55 20.50 22.62 0.08
CA ARG A 55 20.73 21.84 -1.12
C ARG A 55 21.09 22.71 -2.30
N LEU A 56 20.26 23.71 -2.62
CA LEU A 56 20.54 24.65 -3.70
C LEU A 56 21.94 25.25 -3.55
N TYR A 57 22.28 25.75 -2.35
CA TYR A 57 23.61 26.30 -2.09
C TYR A 57 24.73 25.27 -2.31
N ALA A 58 24.55 24.04 -1.83
CA ALA A 58 25.55 22.98 -1.94
C ALA A 58 25.81 22.56 -3.40
N ILE A 59 24.75 22.43 -4.21
CA ILE A 59 24.86 22.02 -5.60
C ILE A 59 25.20 23.18 -6.55
N TRP A 60 24.96 24.44 -6.16
CA TRP A 60 25.13 25.63 -7.00
C TRP A 60 26.52 25.73 -7.65
N LYS A 61 27.58 25.45 -6.88
CA LYS A 61 28.97 25.48 -7.37
C LYS A 61 29.26 24.45 -8.46
N TYR A 62 28.39 23.45 -8.63
CA TYR A 62 28.47 22.41 -9.66
C TYR A 62 27.42 22.59 -10.76
N THR A 63 26.81 23.78 -10.86
CA THR A 63 25.86 24.16 -11.91
C THR A 63 26.51 25.10 -12.92
N ARG A 64 25.84 25.37 -14.04
CA ARG A 64 26.26 26.41 -15.02
C ARG A 64 26.22 27.84 -14.50
N TRP A 65 25.64 28.05 -13.33
CA TRP A 65 25.58 29.35 -12.67
C TRP A 65 26.62 29.50 -11.57
N SER A 66 27.68 28.67 -11.57
CA SER A 66 28.74 28.66 -10.54
C SER A 66 29.38 30.03 -10.28
N ASP A 67 29.47 30.87 -11.31
CA ASP A 67 30.09 32.21 -11.23
C ASP A 67 29.15 33.25 -10.61
N VAL A 68 27.85 32.92 -10.48
CA VAL A 68 26.84 33.78 -9.87
C VAL A 68 26.87 33.60 -8.35
N ASN A 69 27.04 34.69 -7.61
CA ASN A 69 27.03 34.68 -6.15
C ASN A 69 25.63 34.37 -5.60
N PHE A 70 25.31 33.09 -5.38
CA PHE A 70 24.01 32.63 -4.87
C PHE A 70 23.60 33.28 -3.54
N SER A 71 24.56 33.50 -2.64
CA SER A 71 24.31 34.07 -1.31
C SER A 71 23.73 35.48 -1.39
N SER A 72 24.07 36.23 -2.46
CA SER A 72 23.54 37.58 -2.69
C SER A 72 22.02 37.62 -2.89
N TYR A 73 21.42 36.52 -3.33
CA TYR A 73 19.98 36.38 -3.56
C TYR A 73 19.21 35.80 -2.36
N MET A 74 19.91 35.29 -1.35
CA MET A 74 19.29 34.64 -0.20
C MET A 74 18.89 35.67 0.86
N ARG A 75 17.70 35.53 1.41
CA ARG A 75 17.21 36.33 2.54
C ARG A 75 16.72 35.39 3.62
N VAL A 76 17.49 35.31 4.71
CA VAL A 76 17.15 34.53 5.90
C VAL A 76 16.50 35.47 6.92
N PRO A 77 15.29 35.17 7.41
CA PRO A 77 14.66 35.96 8.47
C PRO A 77 15.58 36.07 9.70
N LYS A 78 15.75 37.29 10.24
CA LYS A 78 16.55 37.54 11.46
C LYS A 78 15.96 36.85 12.68
N SER A 79 14.62 36.77 12.75
CA SER A 79 13.94 35.95 13.74
C SER A 79 13.90 34.50 13.25
N LYS A 80 13.94 33.52 14.16
CA LYS A 80 13.70 32.10 13.83
C LYS A 80 12.26 31.84 13.34
N LYS A 81 11.46 32.88 13.09
CA LYS A 81 10.06 32.84 12.64
C LYS A 81 10.00 33.40 11.22
N GLY A 82 9.60 32.58 10.25
CA GLY A 82 9.41 33.00 8.85
C GLY A 82 9.92 31.98 7.84
N ARG A 83 9.86 32.35 6.55
CA ARG A 83 10.40 31.53 5.45
C ARG A 83 11.69 32.14 4.94
N VAL A 84 12.67 31.29 4.66
CA VAL A 84 13.81 31.68 3.82
C VAL A 84 13.28 32.03 2.44
N LYS A 85 13.80 33.13 1.89
CA LYS A 85 13.46 33.59 0.55
C LYS A 85 14.70 33.57 -0.33
N LEU A 86 14.51 33.22 -1.59
CA LEU A 86 15.50 33.40 -2.64
C LEU A 86 14.89 34.37 -3.65
N ILE A 87 15.55 35.51 -3.87
CA ILE A 87 15.09 36.60 -4.73
C ILE A 87 15.97 36.59 -5.97
N LEU A 88 15.45 36.07 -7.08
CA LEU A 88 16.21 35.92 -8.32
C LEU A 88 15.77 36.95 -9.35
N PRO A 89 16.71 37.53 -10.14
CA PRO A 89 16.36 38.21 -11.38
C PRO A 89 15.53 37.31 -12.28
N PHE A 90 14.63 37.90 -13.07
CA PHE A 90 13.72 37.15 -13.91
C PHE A 90 14.45 36.26 -14.93
N GLU A 91 15.54 36.78 -15.52
CA GLU A 91 16.36 36.09 -16.51
C GLU A 91 17.00 34.83 -15.93
N LEU A 92 17.57 34.94 -14.72
CA LEU A 92 18.18 33.80 -14.04
C LEU A 92 17.14 32.75 -13.64
N TYR A 93 15.98 33.18 -13.14
CA TYR A 93 14.89 32.25 -12.82
C TYR A 93 14.39 31.47 -14.04
N GLU A 94 14.17 32.16 -15.18
CA GLU A 94 13.74 31.52 -16.42
C GLU A 94 14.82 30.61 -16.99
N ASP A 95 16.10 30.98 -16.91
CA ASP A 95 17.20 30.12 -17.35
C ASP A 95 17.30 28.84 -16.51
N ILE A 96 17.17 28.92 -15.17
CA ILE A 96 17.11 27.73 -14.33
C ILE A 96 15.90 26.86 -14.70
N SER A 97 14.73 27.49 -14.87
CA SER A 97 13.47 26.81 -15.21
C SER A 97 13.47 26.13 -16.59
N ARG A 98 14.41 26.46 -17.47
CA ARG A 98 14.56 25.83 -18.81
C ARG A 98 15.39 24.56 -18.80
N SER A 99 16.00 24.21 -17.68
CA SER A 99 16.79 22.99 -17.56
C SER A 99 15.93 21.73 -17.77
N SER A 100 16.59 20.61 -18.08
CA SER A 100 15.89 19.37 -18.43
C SER A 100 14.92 18.90 -17.32
N ARG A 101 13.75 18.43 -17.74
CA ARG A 101 12.73 17.78 -16.88
C ARG A 101 12.66 16.27 -17.08
N THR A 102 13.57 15.71 -17.88
CA THR A 102 13.54 14.29 -18.26
C THR A 102 14.50 13.44 -17.44
N SER A 103 15.32 14.03 -16.56
CA SER A 103 16.28 13.32 -15.72
C SER A 103 15.76 13.04 -14.31
N TRP A 104 16.36 12.05 -13.65
CA TRP A 104 16.03 11.74 -12.27
C TRP A 104 16.48 12.83 -11.30
N ALA A 105 17.53 13.61 -11.61
CA ALA A 105 17.94 14.72 -10.77
C ALA A 105 16.88 15.83 -10.72
N TRP A 106 16.17 16.09 -11.83
CA TRP A 106 14.98 16.96 -11.79
C TRP A 106 13.93 16.43 -10.81
N LEU A 107 13.58 15.13 -10.89
CA LEU A 107 12.61 14.54 -9.97
C LEU A 107 13.12 14.57 -8.51
N ARG A 108 14.42 14.36 -8.27
CA ARG A 108 15.06 14.51 -6.96
C ARG A 108 14.85 15.91 -6.40
N GLY A 109 15.06 16.95 -7.23
CA GLY A 109 14.82 18.34 -6.84
C GLY A 109 13.37 18.63 -6.47
N VAL A 110 12.44 18.13 -7.28
CA VAL A 110 10.99 18.21 -7.01
C VAL A 110 10.65 17.48 -5.71
N PHE A 111 11.16 16.25 -5.52
CA PHE A 111 10.92 15.43 -4.34
C PHE A 111 11.39 16.13 -3.06
N GLY A 112 12.57 16.76 -3.06
CA GLY A 112 13.03 17.48 -1.88
C GLY A 112 12.16 18.67 -1.50
N SER A 113 11.54 19.29 -2.50
CA SER A 113 10.74 20.50 -2.36
C SER A 113 9.29 20.21 -1.93
N CYS A 114 8.67 19.19 -2.50
CA CYS A 114 7.25 18.89 -2.28
C CYS A 114 6.92 17.41 -2.08
N GLY A 115 7.93 16.54 -2.13
CA GLY A 115 7.81 15.10 -1.94
C GLY A 115 7.80 14.68 -0.48
N SER A 116 7.24 13.51 -0.20
CA SER A 116 7.25 12.86 1.11
C SER A 116 7.02 11.36 0.96
N ILE A 117 7.59 10.57 1.87
CA ILE A 117 7.28 9.14 1.99
C ILE A 117 6.61 8.93 3.34
N PHE A 118 5.47 8.25 3.29
CA PHE A 118 4.72 7.82 4.47
C PHE A 118 4.93 6.32 4.68
N TRP A 119 5.01 5.95 5.95
CA TRP A 119 5.40 4.60 6.39
C TRP A 119 4.31 3.97 7.28
N PRO A 120 3.03 3.87 6.84
CA PRO A 120 2.02 3.20 7.63
C PRO A 120 2.35 1.71 7.85
N LYS A 121 1.70 1.11 8.85
CA LYS A 121 1.82 -0.33 9.14
C LYS A 121 1.53 -1.20 7.91
N ASN A 122 0.65 -0.74 7.02
CA ASN A 122 0.12 -1.51 5.90
C ASN A 122 0.82 -1.28 4.55
N GLY A 123 1.90 -0.48 4.48
CA GLY A 123 2.63 -0.25 3.23
C GLY A 123 3.41 1.05 3.21
N TYR A 124 4.08 1.35 2.10
CA TYR A 124 4.74 2.63 1.88
C TYR A 124 3.95 3.45 0.86
N HIS A 125 3.94 4.76 1.04
CA HIS A 125 3.34 5.68 0.08
C HIS A 125 4.29 6.84 -0.19
N LEU A 126 4.78 6.94 -1.42
CA LEU A 126 5.52 8.10 -1.90
C LEU A 126 4.52 9.08 -2.50
N THR A 127 4.63 10.34 -2.11
CA THR A 127 3.68 11.39 -2.55
C THR A 127 4.39 12.67 -2.95
N PHE A 128 3.81 13.39 -3.91
CA PHE A 128 4.15 14.77 -4.24
C PHE A 128 2.91 15.64 -4.03
N ARG A 129 3.05 16.77 -3.31
CA ARG A 129 1.98 17.75 -3.15
C ARG A 129 2.35 19.06 -3.82
N VAL A 130 1.77 19.33 -4.98
CA VAL A 130 2.09 20.51 -5.81
C VAL A 130 0.86 21.39 -6.00
N LYS A 131 1.05 22.70 -6.11
CA LYS A 131 -0.04 23.64 -6.41
C LYS A 131 -0.27 23.83 -7.90
N ASN A 132 0.79 23.65 -8.69
CA ASN A 132 0.77 23.88 -10.13
C ASN A 132 0.35 22.60 -10.87
N LYS A 133 -0.70 22.69 -11.68
CA LYS A 133 -1.17 21.58 -12.54
C LYS A 133 -0.09 21.14 -13.54
N GLN A 134 0.61 22.07 -14.16
CA GLN A 134 1.67 21.76 -15.12
C GLN A 134 2.78 20.93 -14.47
N LEU A 135 3.17 21.25 -13.24
CA LEU A 135 4.15 20.45 -12.51
C LEU A 135 3.59 19.05 -12.20
N CYS A 136 2.30 18.95 -11.84
CA CYS A 136 1.65 17.65 -11.64
C CYS A 136 1.70 16.79 -12.92
N ASP A 137 1.36 17.39 -14.06
CA ASP A 137 1.36 16.73 -15.37
C ASP A 137 2.79 16.32 -15.76
N ASN A 138 3.80 17.18 -15.53
CA ASN A 138 5.21 16.88 -15.77
C ASN A 138 5.70 15.69 -14.93
N ILE A 139 5.41 15.66 -13.63
CA ILE A 139 5.79 14.55 -12.75
C ILE A 139 5.10 13.25 -13.20
N THR A 140 3.81 13.33 -13.50
CA THR A 140 3.02 12.17 -13.96
C THR A 140 3.57 11.62 -15.29
N GLY A 141 3.87 12.48 -16.26
CA GLY A 141 4.50 12.10 -17.52
C GLY A 141 5.90 11.51 -17.35
N PHE A 142 6.71 12.09 -16.45
CA PHE A 142 8.02 11.56 -16.10
C PHE A 142 7.95 10.13 -15.54
N LEU A 143 7.02 9.88 -14.61
CA LEU A 143 6.81 8.55 -14.03
C LEU A 143 6.24 7.56 -15.05
N ASN A 144 5.25 7.98 -15.83
CA ASN A 144 4.62 7.15 -16.84
C ASN A 144 5.59 6.71 -17.94
N SER A 145 6.48 7.60 -18.41
CA SER A 145 7.49 7.27 -19.42
C SER A 145 8.50 6.21 -18.95
N ARG A 146 8.55 5.93 -17.64
CA ARG A 146 9.38 4.90 -17.01
C ARG A 146 8.57 3.69 -16.52
N GLY A 147 7.31 3.57 -16.95
CA GLY A 147 6.42 2.48 -16.55
C GLY A 147 5.95 2.54 -15.09
N ILE A 148 6.18 3.65 -14.39
CA ILE A 148 5.80 3.80 -12.98
C ILE A 148 4.35 4.28 -12.87
N LYS A 149 3.47 3.33 -12.57
CA LYS A 149 2.05 3.61 -12.30
C LYS A 149 1.92 4.53 -11.09
N ASN A 150 1.22 5.63 -11.29
CA ASN A 150 0.92 6.63 -10.26
C ASN A 150 -0.54 7.07 -10.41
N ASN A 151 -1.11 7.55 -9.30
CA ASN A 151 -2.43 8.16 -9.29
C ASN A 151 -2.28 9.59 -8.78
N TYR A 152 -3.06 10.53 -9.29
CA TYR A 152 -3.14 11.86 -8.70
C TYR A 152 -4.58 12.28 -8.44
N ARG A 153 -4.76 13.19 -7.48
CA ARG A 153 -6.06 13.79 -7.16
C ARG A 153 -5.90 15.27 -6.88
N HIS A 154 -6.95 16.05 -7.15
CA HIS A 154 -7.00 17.45 -6.75
C HIS A 154 -7.76 17.59 -5.43
N ARG A 155 -7.11 18.15 -4.39
CA ARG A 155 -7.70 18.35 -3.06
C ARG A 155 -7.17 19.63 -2.41
N SER A 156 -8.08 20.45 -1.88
CA SER A 156 -7.74 21.68 -1.14
C SER A 156 -6.79 22.61 -1.90
N GLY A 157 -7.02 22.76 -3.21
CA GLY A 157 -6.19 23.59 -4.11
C GLY A 157 -4.79 23.05 -4.39
N ASN A 158 -4.53 21.77 -4.10
CA ASN A 158 -3.28 21.09 -4.43
C ASN A 158 -3.56 19.83 -5.26
N TYR A 159 -2.60 19.47 -6.10
CA TYR A 159 -2.51 18.18 -6.76
C TYR A 159 -1.64 17.25 -5.92
N GLU A 160 -2.19 16.11 -5.54
CA GLU A 160 -1.50 15.09 -4.76
C GLU A 160 -1.26 13.86 -5.64
N ILE A 161 -0.02 13.65 -6.06
CA ILE A 161 0.41 12.45 -6.77
C ILE A 161 0.82 11.41 -5.72
N GLN A 162 0.46 10.14 -5.94
CA GLN A 162 0.74 9.03 -5.05
C GLN A 162 1.25 7.80 -5.83
N VAL A 163 2.31 7.19 -5.29
CA VAL A 163 2.83 5.89 -5.70
C VAL A 163 2.78 4.96 -4.48
N ARG A 164 2.16 3.78 -4.65
CA ARG A 164 1.95 2.81 -3.56
C ARG A 164 2.64 1.47 -3.80
N ASN A 165 2.98 1.16 -5.05
CA ASN A 165 3.67 -0.08 -5.38
C ASN A 165 5.10 -0.04 -4.79
N HIS A 166 5.49 -1.10 -4.09
CA HIS A 166 6.76 -1.16 -3.37
C HIS A 166 7.97 -1.04 -4.30
N GLU A 167 8.01 -1.87 -5.35
CA GLU A 167 9.08 -1.86 -6.36
C GLU A 167 9.19 -0.49 -7.03
N ALA A 168 8.06 0.13 -7.39
CA ALA A 168 8.05 1.47 -7.95
C ALA A 168 8.64 2.53 -7.01
N ILE A 169 8.36 2.45 -5.70
CA ILE A 169 8.94 3.36 -4.71
C ILE A 169 10.47 3.15 -4.62
N VAL A 170 10.93 1.90 -4.59
CA VAL A 170 12.36 1.56 -4.58
C VAL A 170 13.03 2.10 -5.84
N THR A 171 12.45 1.88 -7.02
CA THR A 171 12.93 2.39 -8.31
C THR A 171 13.01 3.92 -8.34
N ILE A 172 12.00 4.63 -7.81
CA ILE A 172 12.02 6.09 -7.74
C ILE A 172 13.16 6.58 -6.85
N LEU A 173 13.33 5.97 -5.66
CA LEU A 173 14.39 6.35 -4.74
C LEU A 173 15.78 6.09 -5.31
N ALA A 174 16.01 4.89 -5.87
CA ALA A 174 17.26 4.54 -6.51
C ALA A 174 17.55 5.46 -7.71
N GLY A 175 16.54 5.74 -8.55
CA GLY A 175 16.67 6.68 -9.66
C GLY A 175 17.08 8.09 -9.21
N MET A 176 16.57 8.55 -8.07
CA MET A 176 16.97 9.83 -7.46
C MET A 176 18.32 9.77 -6.73
N ASP A 177 19.13 8.72 -6.89
CA ASP A 177 20.40 8.48 -6.16
C ASP A 177 20.24 8.41 -4.63
N LEU A 178 19.07 7.95 -4.14
CA LEU A 178 18.80 7.72 -2.72
C LEU A 178 18.96 6.24 -2.37
N MET A 179 20.17 5.72 -2.62
CA MET A 179 20.49 4.29 -2.57
C MET A 179 20.36 3.69 -1.17
N LYS A 180 20.93 4.33 -0.14
CA LYS A 180 20.83 3.89 1.27
C LYS A 180 19.37 3.84 1.71
N THR A 181 18.58 4.85 1.35
CA THR A 181 17.15 4.85 1.63
C THR A 181 16.43 3.72 0.89
N SER A 182 16.69 3.56 -0.41
CA SER A 182 16.06 2.52 -1.24
C SER A 182 16.31 1.11 -0.68
N LEU A 183 17.55 0.81 -0.28
CA LEU A 183 17.94 -0.47 0.31
C LEU A 183 17.21 -0.73 1.63
N MET A 184 17.15 0.27 2.52
CA MET A 184 16.40 0.13 3.77
C MET A 184 14.89 -0.05 3.56
N ILE A 185 14.31 0.54 2.51
CA ILE A 185 12.92 0.29 2.13
C ILE A 185 12.76 -1.18 1.73
N GLU A 186 13.64 -1.66 0.86
CA GLU A 186 13.62 -3.01 0.29
C GLU A 186 13.78 -4.09 1.37
N GLU A 187 14.78 -3.98 2.25
CA GLU A 187 14.98 -4.89 3.39
C GLU A 187 13.73 -5.00 4.26
N LYS A 188 13.10 -3.87 4.57
CA LYS A 188 11.86 -3.85 5.37
C LYS A 188 10.65 -4.36 4.58
N GLY A 189 10.66 -4.22 3.26
CA GLY A 189 9.64 -4.75 2.35
C GLY A 189 9.63 -6.27 2.32
N ILE A 190 10.81 -6.88 2.21
CA ILE A 190 11.00 -8.35 2.23
C ILE A 190 10.39 -8.94 3.50
N ILE A 191 10.76 -8.43 4.67
CA ILE A 191 10.25 -8.92 5.96
C ILE A 191 8.72 -8.81 6.05
N ARG A 192 8.14 -7.71 5.54
CA ARG A 192 6.68 -7.54 5.53
C ARG A 192 5.99 -8.52 4.58
N SER A 193 6.54 -8.75 3.39
CA SER A 193 5.95 -9.67 2.41
C SER A 193 5.86 -11.09 2.97
N VAL A 194 6.92 -11.54 3.67
CA VAL A 194 6.95 -12.84 4.35
C VAL A 194 5.91 -12.91 5.46
N LYS A 195 5.85 -11.90 6.35
CA LYS A 195 4.83 -11.84 7.42
C LYS A 195 3.41 -11.83 6.87
N SER A 196 3.16 -11.06 5.81
CA SER A 196 1.85 -10.99 5.16
C SER A 196 1.43 -12.36 4.60
N ARG A 197 2.34 -13.07 3.94
CA ARG A 197 2.09 -14.42 3.41
C ARG A 197 1.77 -15.42 4.51
N VAL A 198 2.53 -15.41 5.61
CA VAL A 198 2.27 -16.26 6.79
C VAL A 198 0.91 -15.93 7.40
N ASN A 199 0.58 -14.64 7.58
CA ASN A 199 -0.71 -14.23 8.13
C ASN A 199 -1.87 -14.66 7.23
N MET A 200 -1.74 -14.55 5.91
CA MET A 200 -2.76 -15.04 4.98
C MET A 200 -2.96 -16.55 5.12
N GLN A 201 -1.88 -17.32 5.21
CA GLN A 201 -1.95 -18.77 5.40
C GLN A 201 -2.63 -19.14 6.71
N VAL A 202 -2.21 -18.55 7.84
CA VAL A 202 -2.81 -18.79 9.16
C VAL A 202 -4.30 -18.41 9.17
N ASN A 203 -4.67 -17.30 8.52
CA ASN A 203 -6.07 -16.87 8.41
C ASN A 203 -6.90 -17.86 7.58
N CYS A 204 -6.35 -18.36 6.47
CA CYS A 204 -7.00 -19.40 5.66
C CYS A 204 -7.19 -20.68 6.47
N ASP A 205 -6.17 -21.15 7.18
CA ASP A 205 -6.24 -22.36 8.00
C ASP A 205 -7.26 -22.21 9.13
N THR A 206 -7.22 -21.08 9.85
CA THR A 206 -8.18 -20.76 10.91
C THR A 206 -9.62 -20.70 10.38
N SER A 207 -9.83 -20.07 9.22
CA SER A 207 -11.16 -20.00 8.58
C SER A 207 -11.66 -21.39 8.17
N ASN A 208 -10.78 -22.24 7.64
CA ASN A 208 -11.11 -23.60 7.24
C ASN A 208 -11.44 -24.49 8.45
N ILE A 209 -10.69 -24.38 9.55
CA ILE A 209 -10.97 -25.08 10.81
C ILE A 209 -12.33 -24.65 11.35
N LYS A 210 -12.60 -23.34 11.44
CA LYS A 210 -13.86 -22.81 11.96
C LYS A 210 -15.07 -23.29 11.15
N LYS A 211 -15.01 -23.25 9.82
CA LYS A 211 -16.07 -23.77 8.94
C LYS A 211 -16.30 -25.27 9.14
N SER A 212 -15.21 -26.03 9.29
CA SER A 212 -15.28 -27.48 9.51
C SER A 212 -15.91 -27.82 10.86
N LEU A 213 -15.57 -27.07 11.91
CA LEU A 213 -16.17 -27.22 13.24
C LEU A 213 -17.68 -26.93 13.21
N GLN A 214 -18.08 -25.80 12.62
CA GLN A 214 -19.49 -25.42 12.49
C GLN A 214 -20.31 -26.44 11.70
N ALA A 215 -19.74 -27.00 10.62
CA ALA A 215 -20.38 -28.07 9.87
C ALA A 215 -20.53 -29.34 10.71
N ALA A 216 -19.49 -29.75 11.45
CA ALA A 216 -19.56 -30.93 12.31
C ALA A 216 -20.60 -30.77 13.44
N GLU A 217 -20.66 -29.60 14.08
CA GLU A 217 -21.67 -29.28 15.09
C GLU A 217 -23.10 -29.35 14.53
N LYS A 218 -23.33 -28.77 13.36
CA LYS A 218 -24.63 -28.84 12.67
C LYS A 218 -25.03 -30.28 12.35
N GLN A 219 -24.10 -31.07 11.80
CA GLN A 219 -24.33 -32.47 11.46
C GLN A 219 -24.64 -33.30 12.72
N LEU A 220 -23.93 -33.06 13.82
CA LEU A 220 -24.20 -33.71 15.11
C LEU A 220 -25.57 -33.34 15.66
N HIS A 221 -25.95 -32.07 15.59
CA HIS A 221 -27.26 -31.60 16.04
C HIS A 221 -28.39 -32.32 15.27
N ILE A 222 -28.28 -32.33 13.94
CA ILE A 222 -29.20 -33.03 13.05
C ILE A 222 -29.26 -34.53 13.37
N SER A 223 -28.11 -35.16 13.55
CA SER A 223 -28.02 -36.59 13.86
C SER A 223 -28.78 -36.92 15.15
N LYS A 224 -28.56 -36.12 16.20
CA LYS A 224 -29.26 -36.27 17.48
C LYS A 224 -30.76 -36.04 17.35
N LEU A 225 -31.18 -35.06 16.56
CA LEU A 225 -32.58 -34.76 16.31
C LEU A 225 -33.29 -35.95 15.64
N LEU A 226 -32.72 -36.50 14.56
CA LEU A 226 -33.27 -37.65 13.83
C LEU A 226 -33.45 -38.88 14.71
N VAL A 227 -32.47 -39.16 15.58
CA VAL A 227 -32.57 -40.28 16.54
C VAL A 227 -33.63 -40.00 17.59
N LYS A 228 -33.68 -38.80 18.16
CA LYS A 228 -34.64 -38.43 19.21
C LYS A 228 -36.10 -38.48 18.73
N THR A 229 -36.36 -38.10 17.48
CA THR A 229 -37.72 -38.06 16.93
C THR A 229 -38.18 -39.39 16.31
N GLY A 230 -37.29 -40.38 16.19
CA GLY A 230 -37.56 -41.65 15.51
C GLY A 230 -37.53 -41.57 13.98
N LEU A 231 -37.37 -40.37 13.40
CA LEU A 231 -37.30 -40.17 11.94
C LEU A 231 -36.12 -40.89 11.27
N ILE A 232 -35.12 -41.28 12.07
CA ILE A 232 -33.99 -42.09 11.59
C ILE A 232 -34.46 -43.40 10.95
N ASP A 233 -35.55 -44.00 11.41
CA ASP A 233 -36.01 -45.32 10.96
C ASP A 233 -36.58 -45.31 9.54
N ASP A 234 -37.08 -44.16 9.08
CA ASP A 234 -37.62 -43.97 7.74
C ASP A 234 -36.53 -43.64 6.70
N LEU A 235 -35.30 -43.38 7.15
CA LEU A 235 -34.21 -43.03 6.24
C LEU A 235 -33.64 -44.27 5.52
N PRO A 236 -33.27 -44.13 4.23
CA PRO A 236 -32.47 -45.13 3.52
C PRO A 236 -31.19 -45.51 4.29
N VAL A 237 -30.76 -46.77 4.16
CA VAL A 237 -29.62 -47.35 4.90
C VAL A 237 -28.37 -46.47 4.83
N HIS A 238 -28.04 -45.95 3.65
CA HIS A 238 -26.84 -45.11 3.45
C HIS A 238 -26.87 -43.76 4.19
N PHE A 239 -28.06 -43.27 4.57
CA PHE A 239 -28.21 -42.09 5.44
C PHE A 239 -28.19 -42.48 6.91
N LYS A 240 -28.77 -43.63 7.29
CA LYS A 240 -28.65 -44.19 8.64
C LYS A 240 -27.18 -44.41 9.00
N ASP A 241 -26.42 -45.08 8.13
CA ASP A 241 -24.98 -45.29 8.30
C ASP A 241 -24.23 -43.98 8.51
N LEU A 242 -24.58 -42.95 7.73
CA LEU A 242 -23.96 -41.63 7.83
C LEU A 242 -24.23 -40.94 9.16
N VAL A 243 -25.47 -40.97 9.62
CA VAL A 243 -25.91 -40.39 10.90
C VAL A 243 -25.23 -41.10 12.07
N PHE A 244 -25.28 -42.44 12.10
CA PHE A 244 -24.64 -43.21 13.17
C PHE A 244 -23.11 -43.07 13.16
N THR A 245 -22.48 -43.05 11.98
CA THR A 245 -21.04 -42.83 11.88
C THR A 245 -20.65 -41.46 12.44
N ARG A 246 -21.42 -40.40 12.15
CA ARG A 246 -21.18 -39.06 12.72
C ARG A 246 -21.38 -39.00 14.22
N LEU A 247 -22.37 -39.73 14.77
CA LEU A 247 -22.58 -39.83 16.22
C LEU A 247 -21.44 -40.58 16.93
N ASN A 248 -20.96 -41.66 16.33
CA ASN A 248 -19.88 -42.47 16.87
C ASN A 248 -18.52 -41.78 16.75
N TYR A 249 -18.34 -40.92 15.75
CA TYR A 249 -17.11 -40.17 15.51
C TYR A 249 -17.37 -38.65 15.39
N PRO A 250 -17.72 -37.96 16.50
CA PRO A 250 -18.11 -36.55 16.50
C PRO A 250 -17.02 -35.61 15.95
N SER A 251 -15.76 -35.93 16.23
CA SER A 251 -14.60 -35.12 15.86
C SER A 251 -13.99 -35.47 14.49
N ALA A 252 -14.49 -36.52 13.82
CA ALA A 252 -13.92 -36.96 12.55
C ALA A 252 -14.19 -35.95 11.42
N THR A 253 -13.21 -35.73 10.56
CA THR A 253 -13.37 -34.96 9.33
C THR A 253 -14.34 -35.66 8.37
N LEU A 254 -14.91 -34.93 7.41
CA LEU A 254 -15.78 -35.54 6.38
C LEU A 254 -15.07 -36.65 5.57
N ARG A 255 -13.74 -36.55 5.42
CA ARG A 255 -12.94 -37.58 4.76
C ARG A 255 -12.89 -38.85 5.61
N GLU A 256 -12.62 -38.73 6.90
CA GLU A 256 -12.57 -39.87 7.84
C GLU A 256 -13.95 -40.50 8.00
N ILE A 257 -15.02 -39.71 8.11
CA ILE A 257 -16.40 -40.23 8.07
C ILE A 257 -16.63 -41.06 6.81
N GLY A 258 -16.18 -40.57 5.65
CA GLY A 258 -16.28 -41.29 4.39
C GLY A 258 -15.58 -42.64 4.39
N GLN A 259 -14.47 -42.76 5.12
CA GLN A 259 -13.70 -44.01 5.26
C GLN A 259 -14.27 -44.95 6.32
N LEU A 260 -14.90 -44.40 7.36
CA LEU A 260 -15.51 -45.15 8.47
C LEU A 260 -16.89 -45.73 8.13
N LEU A 261 -17.48 -45.31 7.00
CA LEU A 261 -18.73 -45.86 6.51
C LEU A 261 -18.57 -47.33 6.07
N PRO A 262 -19.60 -48.18 6.24
CA PRO A 262 -19.56 -49.59 5.83
C PRO A 262 -19.18 -49.80 4.35
N LYS A 263 -19.63 -48.87 3.49
CA LYS A 263 -19.14 -48.73 2.12
C LYS A 263 -18.38 -47.40 2.02
N PRO A 264 -17.03 -47.43 1.96
CA PRO A 264 -16.23 -46.22 1.90
C PRO A 264 -16.57 -45.34 0.70
N VAL A 265 -16.61 -44.02 0.92
CA VAL A 265 -16.88 -43.02 -0.11
C VAL A 265 -15.96 -41.82 0.01
N SER A 266 -15.88 -41.02 -1.05
CA SER A 266 -15.09 -39.79 -1.06
C SER A 266 -15.69 -38.71 -0.14
N LYS A 267 -14.86 -37.74 0.27
CA LYS A 267 -15.28 -36.55 1.04
C LYS A 267 -16.48 -35.84 0.38
N SER A 268 -16.45 -35.63 -0.93
CA SER A 268 -17.52 -34.91 -1.65
C SER A 268 -18.83 -35.70 -1.65
N THR A 269 -18.78 -37.03 -1.67
CA THR A 269 -19.98 -37.88 -1.52
C THR A 269 -20.58 -37.75 -0.12
N VAL A 270 -19.75 -37.71 0.93
CA VAL A 270 -20.21 -37.47 2.31
C VAL A 270 -20.88 -36.10 2.44
N GLU A 271 -20.23 -35.07 1.90
CA GLU A 271 -20.74 -33.70 1.91
C GLU A 271 -22.09 -33.58 1.18
N TYR A 272 -22.19 -34.19 -0.01
CA TYR A 272 -23.45 -34.26 -0.75
C TYR A 272 -24.57 -34.92 0.05
N ARG A 273 -24.28 -36.04 0.72
CA ARG A 273 -25.29 -36.73 1.55
C ARG A 273 -25.74 -35.87 2.73
N TRP A 274 -24.83 -35.18 3.40
CA TRP A 274 -25.19 -34.24 4.48
C TRP A 274 -26.06 -33.11 3.98
N ASN A 275 -25.72 -32.48 2.86
CA ASN A 275 -26.53 -31.42 2.27
C ASN A 275 -27.93 -31.91 1.88
N LYS A 276 -28.03 -33.12 1.32
CA LYS A 276 -29.32 -33.72 0.97
C LYS A 276 -30.16 -34.01 2.21
N LEU A 277 -29.56 -34.55 3.26
CA LEU A 277 -30.22 -34.85 4.52
C LEU A 277 -30.65 -33.57 5.25
N GLU A 278 -29.82 -32.52 5.24
CA GLU A 278 -30.16 -31.17 5.71
C GLU A 278 -31.38 -30.60 4.99
N ASN A 279 -31.41 -30.69 3.66
CA ASN A 279 -32.54 -30.19 2.87
C ASN A 279 -33.83 -30.96 3.15
N MET A 280 -33.77 -32.28 3.30
CA MET A 280 -34.92 -33.10 3.67
C MET A 280 -35.49 -32.67 5.02
N ILE A 281 -34.63 -32.45 6.00
CA ILE A 281 -35.01 -31.99 7.34
C ILE A 281 -35.61 -30.59 7.28
N ASN A 282 -34.95 -29.64 6.64
CA ASN A 282 -35.48 -28.28 6.52
C ASN A 282 -36.86 -28.28 5.85
N SER A 283 -37.07 -29.09 4.80
CA SER A 283 -38.39 -29.19 4.16
C SER A 283 -39.49 -29.77 5.07
N LEU A 284 -39.15 -30.65 6.00
CA LEU A 284 -40.08 -31.19 7.00
C LEU A 284 -40.46 -30.14 8.06
N PHE A 285 -39.56 -29.19 8.36
CA PHE A 285 -39.76 -28.15 9.36
C PHE A 285 -40.29 -26.82 8.79
N ASP A 286 -39.94 -26.46 7.55
CA ASP A 286 -40.45 -25.27 6.84
C ASP A 286 -41.85 -25.50 6.23
N GLY A 287 -42.19 -26.75 5.89
CA GLY A 287 -43.53 -27.14 5.44
C GLY A 287 -44.53 -27.42 6.57
N GLY A 288 -44.10 -27.24 7.83
CA GLY A 288 -44.85 -27.63 9.02
C GLY A 288 -44.59 -26.70 10.20
N THR A 289 -45.18 -25.50 10.16
CA THR A 289 -45.52 -24.78 11.40
C THR A 289 -46.28 -25.75 12.32
N ASN A 290 -45.83 -25.96 13.56
CA ASN A 290 -46.48 -26.76 14.63
C ASN A 290 -46.38 -28.30 14.59
N ILE A 291 -45.23 -28.89 14.91
CA ILE A 291 -45.20 -30.28 15.45
C ILE A 291 -44.54 -30.39 16.85
N LEU A 292 -43.86 -29.35 17.34
CA LEU A 292 -43.29 -29.35 18.71
C LEU A 292 -44.29 -29.00 19.83
N GLN A 293 -45.59 -28.81 19.52
CA GLN A 293 -46.66 -28.67 20.53
C GLN A 293 -47.56 -29.90 20.68
N ALA A 294 -47.33 -30.97 19.92
CA ALA A 294 -48.16 -32.17 19.98
C ALA A 294 -47.31 -33.39 20.36
N LYS A 295 -46.84 -33.42 21.62
CA LYS A 295 -46.49 -34.60 22.44
C LYS A 295 -45.82 -34.10 23.73
N SER A 296 -46.59 -33.35 24.51
CA SER A 296 -46.43 -33.22 25.97
C SER A 296 -47.43 -34.14 26.65
#